data_AF-A0AA95JIN0-F1
#
_entry.id   AF-A0AA95JIN0-F1
#
_cell.length_a   1.000
_cell.length_b   1.000
_cell.length_c   1.000
_cell.angle_alpha   90.00
_cell.angle_beta   90.00
_cell.angle_gamma   90.00
#
_symmetry.space_group_name_H-M   'P 1'
#
loop_
_entity.id
_entity.type
_entity.pdbx_description
1 polymer ?
#
loop_
_entity_poly.entity_id
_entity_poly.type
_entity_poly.pdbx_seq_one_letter_code
_entity_poly.pdbx_strand_id
1 'polypeptide(L)'
;MPDSIDIQLKKGVLGLCVLALLARDDSYAYEIASRLSDAIGMGEGTIYPLMRRMQTDGLVETYLVESSAGPSRKYYRLTAAGRAALEGQTAEWRAFAQAVDALVANTAPNSDAIAAGAPAEPAALTDQSADAQRGAEQ
;
A
#
# COMPACT_ATOMS: atom_id res chain seq x y z
N MET A 1 4.82 3.89 18.34
CA MET A 1 3.85 2.91 17.81
C MET A 1 3.91 3.06 16.31
N PRO A 2 4.15 2.01 15.50
CA PRO A 2 4.22 2.19 14.05
C PRO A 2 2.88 2.79 13.59
N ASP A 3 2.95 3.80 12.73
CA ASP A 3 1.79 4.51 12.20
C ASP A 3 0.76 3.48 11.72
N SER A 4 -0.40 3.45 12.37
CA SER A 4 -1.46 2.56 11.94
C SER A 4 -1.83 2.95 10.52
N ILE A 5 -1.76 1.98 9.61
CA ILE A 5 -2.29 2.13 8.25
C ILE A 5 -3.70 2.72 8.34
N ASP A 6 -3.97 3.71 7.48
CA ASP A 6 -5.25 4.43 7.42
C ASP A 6 -6.43 3.45 7.33
N ILE A 7 -7.46 3.69 8.12
CA ILE A 7 -8.62 2.81 8.24
C ILE A 7 -9.37 2.66 6.91
N GLN A 8 -9.38 3.69 6.05
CA GLN A 8 -10.01 3.65 4.74
C GLN A 8 -9.23 2.76 3.77
N LEU A 9 -7.90 2.77 3.83
CA LEU A 9 -7.09 1.85 3.02
C LEU A 9 -7.38 0.40 3.40
N LYS A 10 -7.44 0.11 4.70
CA LYS A 10 -7.82 -1.23 5.20
C LYS A 10 -9.23 -1.64 4.76
N LYS A 11 -10.20 -0.73 4.82
CA LYS A 11 -11.58 -0.99 4.39
C LYS A 11 -11.69 -1.23 2.89
N GLY A 12 -10.88 -0.54 2.08
CA GLY A 12 -10.84 -0.71 0.63
C GLY A 12 -10.45 -2.13 0.19
N VAL A 13 -9.53 -2.77 0.91
CA VAL A 13 -9.04 -4.11 0.57
C VAL A 13 -9.76 -5.25 1.31
N LEU A 14 -10.64 -4.94 2.25
CA LEU A 14 -11.23 -5.93 3.15
C LEU A 14 -11.98 -7.05 2.42
N GLY A 15 -12.75 -6.69 1.39
CA GLY A 15 -13.48 -7.66 0.57
C GLY A 15 -12.55 -8.64 -0.13
N LEU A 16 -11.49 -8.12 -0.75
CA LEU A 16 -10.44 -8.92 -1.40
C LEU A 16 -9.78 -9.87 -0.39
N CYS A 17 -9.43 -9.40 0.80
CA CYS A 17 -8.81 -10.24 1.83
C CYS A 17 -9.73 -11.39 2.28
N VAL A 18 -11.02 -11.13 2.48
CA VAL A 18 -11.99 -12.19 2.83
C VAL A 18 -12.12 -13.23 1.71
N LEU A 19 -12.23 -12.78 0.46
CA LEU A 19 -12.26 -13.68 -0.69
C LEU A 19 -11.00 -14.55 -0.75
N ALA A 20 -9.83 -13.95 -0.54
CA ALA A 20 -8.55 -14.66 -0.54
C ALA A 20 -8.45 -15.69 0.59
N LEU A 21 -8.99 -15.39 1.78
CA LEU A 21 -9.03 -16.36 2.89
C LEU A 21 -9.93 -17.56 2.56
N LEU A 22 -11.14 -17.29 2.03
CA LEU A 22 -12.11 -18.33 1.67
C LEU A 22 -11.73 -19.14 0.42
N ALA A 23 -10.79 -18.64 -0.39
CA ALA A 23 -10.23 -19.41 -1.50
C ALA A 23 -9.29 -20.53 -1.05
N ARG A 24 -8.76 -20.45 0.18
CA ARG A 24 -7.87 -21.47 0.75
C ARG A 24 -8.72 -22.59 1.34
N ASP A 25 -9.64 -22.23 2.22
CA ASP A 25 -10.54 -23.15 2.91
C ASP A 25 -11.84 -22.44 3.31
N ASP A 26 -12.93 -23.21 3.39
CA ASP A 26 -14.19 -22.73 3.96
C ASP A 26 -14.00 -22.42 5.46
N SER A 27 -14.59 -21.31 5.93
CA SER A 27 -14.36 -20.85 7.31
C SER A 27 -15.58 -20.16 7.90
N TYR A 28 -15.60 -19.97 9.22
CA TYR A 28 -16.66 -19.28 9.93
C TYR A 28 -16.22 -17.86 10.31
N ALA A 29 -17.20 -16.96 10.47
CA ALA A 29 -16.95 -15.51 10.56
C ALA A 29 -15.92 -15.09 11.62
N TYR A 30 -15.89 -15.77 12.77
CA TYR A 30 -14.93 -15.49 13.83
C TYR A 30 -13.48 -15.80 13.42
N GLU A 31 -13.24 -16.96 12.77
CA GLU A 31 -11.89 -17.31 12.32
C GLU A 31 -11.41 -16.36 11.21
N ILE A 32 -12.31 -15.98 10.29
CA ILE A 32 -12.03 -14.95 9.28
C ILE A 32 -11.65 -13.62 9.97
N ALA A 33 -12.41 -13.18 10.97
CA ALA A 33 -12.13 -11.96 11.71
C ALA A 33 -10.80 -12.02 12.46
N SER A 34 -10.47 -13.16 13.09
CA SER A 34 -9.18 -13.36 13.76
C SER A 34 -8.03 -13.21 12.76
N ARG A 35 -8.08 -13.91 11.62
CA ARG A 35 -7.02 -13.86 10.60
C ARG A 35 -6.85 -12.45 10.02
N LEU A 36 -7.94 -11.69 9.85
CA LEU A 36 -7.89 -10.30 9.37
C LEU A 36 -7.39 -9.33 10.42
N SER A 37 -7.73 -9.56 11.69
CA SER A 37 -7.19 -8.79 12.81
C SER A 37 -5.67 -8.95 12.86
N ASP A 38 -5.16 -10.18 12.72
CA ASP A 38 -3.73 -10.46 12.75
C ASP A 38 -2.99 -9.91 11.52
N ALA A 39 -3.60 -10.00 10.34
CA ALA A 39 -2.95 -9.60 9.08
C ALA A 39 -3.00 -8.08 8.82
N ILE A 40 -4.12 -7.42 9.08
CA ILE A 40 -4.35 -6.01 8.71
C ILE A 40 -4.93 -5.16 9.85
N GLY A 41 -5.06 -5.70 11.07
CA GLY A 41 -5.56 -4.97 12.23
C GLY A 41 -7.03 -4.56 12.08
N MET A 42 -7.86 -5.40 11.46
CA MET A 42 -9.30 -5.18 11.33
C MET A 42 -10.12 -6.26 12.04
N GLY A 43 -10.93 -5.84 13.01
CA GLY A 43 -11.66 -6.74 13.90
C GLY A 43 -13.15 -6.98 13.56
N GLU A 44 -13.81 -7.72 14.44
CA GLU A 44 -15.15 -8.29 14.29
C GLU A 44 -16.24 -7.30 13.87
N GLY A 45 -16.20 -6.05 14.35
CA GLY A 45 -17.22 -5.03 14.08
C GLY A 45 -17.43 -4.71 12.60
N THR A 46 -16.50 -5.11 11.73
CA THR A 46 -16.58 -4.91 10.28
C THR A 46 -16.88 -6.19 9.48
N ILE A 47 -16.55 -7.35 10.04
CA ILE A 47 -16.62 -8.63 9.31
C ILE A 47 -18.05 -9.11 9.17
N TYR A 48 -18.87 -9.04 10.22
CA TYR A 48 -20.23 -9.56 10.15
C TYR A 48 -21.13 -8.81 9.14
N PRO A 49 -21.12 -7.46 9.10
CA PRO A 49 -21.82 -6.72 8.05
C PRO A 49 -21.28 -7.03 6.65
N LEU A 50 -19.95 -7.14 6.50
CA LEU A 50 -19.34 -7.50 5.23
C LEU A 50 -19.79 -8.89 4.77
N MET A 51 -19.79 -9.88 5.66
CA MET A 51 -20.17 -11.25 5.31
C MET A 51 -21.64 -11.35 4.89
N ARG A 52 -22.52 -10.59 5.56
CA ARG A 52 -23.92 -10.46 5.11
C ARG A 52 -23.99 -9.86 3.72
N ARG A 53 -23.23 -8.79 3.43
CA ARG A 53 -23.20 -8.16 2.10
C ARG A 53 -22.69 -9.13 1.04
N MET A 54 -21.56 -9.80 1.27
CA MET A 54 -20.98 -10.77 0.33
C MET A 54 -21.92 -11.95 0.05
N GLN A 55 -22.72 -12.36 1.03
CA GLN A 55 -23.76 -13.37 0.83
C GLN A 55 -24.89 -12.82 -0.06
N THR A 56 -25.37 -11.59 0.18
CA THR A 56 -26.35 -10.92 -0.67
C THR A 56 -25.85 -10.71 -2.10
N ASP A 57 -24.57 -10.36 -2.26
CA ASP A 57 -23.90 -10.17 -3.55
C ASP A 57 -23.63 -11.50 -4.29
N GLY A 58 -23.96 -12.65 -3.68
CA GLY A 58 -23.77 -13.98 -4.27
C GLY A 58 -22.30 -14.42 -4.36
N LEU A 59 -21.38 -13.73 -3.69
CA LEU A 59 -19.95 -14.07 -3.69
C LEU A 59 -19.64 -15.26 -2.79
N VAL A 60 -20.44 -15.43 -1.73
CA VAL A 60 -20.31 -16.54 -0.79
C VAL A 60 -21.66 -17.21 -0.55
N GLU A 61 -21.62 -18.50 -0.29
CA GLU A 61 -22.74 -19.27 0.22
C GLU A 61 -22.42 -19.80 1.62
N THR A 62 -23.44 -20.28 2.32
CA THR A 62 -23.30 -20.66 3.72
C THR A 62 -23.94 -22.00 4.02
N TYR A 63 -23.29 -22.78 4.87
CA TYR A 63 -23.78 -24.08 5.32
C TYR A 63 -23.54 -24.22 6.84
N LEU A 64 -24.30 -25.11 7.47
CA LEU A 64 -24.14 -25.42 8.89
C LEU A 64 -23.23 -26.63 9.05
N VAL A 65 -22.29 -26.53 9.98
CA VAL A 65 -21.43 -27.63 10.41
C VAL A 65 -21.77 -27.95 11.85
N GLU A 66 -22.12 -29.20 12.11
CA GLU A 66 -22.34 -29.68 13.47
C GLU A 66 -21.04 -29.65 14.26
N SER A 67 -21.11 -29.18 15.49
CA SER A 67 -19.99 -29.20 16.42
C SER A 67 -20.15 -30.39 17.35
N SER A 68 -19.07 -31.11 17.62
CA SER A 68 -19.06 -32.29 18.52
C SER A 68 -19.45 -31.96 19.96
N ALA A 69 -19.36 -30.70 20.37
CA ALA A 69 -19.59 -30.26 21.76
C ALA A 69 -20.30 -28.90 21.89
N GLY A 70 -21.07 -28.46 20.89
CA GLY A 70 -21.72 -27.15 20.95
C GLY A 70 -22.69 -26.84 19.80
N PRO A 71 -23.17 -25.59 19.72
CA PRO A 71 -24.09 -25.19 18.65
C PRO A 71 -23.43 -25.34 17.28
N SER A 72 -24.25 -25.64 16.27
CA SER A 72 -23.82 -25.69 14.88
C SER A 72 -23.18 -24.36 14.47
N ARG A 73 -22.07 -24.43 13.73
CA ARG A 73 -21.35 -23.25 13.23
C ARG A 73 -21.77 -22.97 11.80
N LYS A 74 -22.04 -21.70 11.49
CA LYS A 74 -22.28 -21.24 10.12
C LYS A 74 -20.95 -21.01 9.42
N TYR A 75 -20.65 -21.86 8.44
CA TYR A 75 -19.49 -21.75 7.56
C TYR A 75 -19.84 -20.99 6.28
N TYR A 76 -18.83 -20.36 5.70
CA TYR A 76 -18.89 -19.63 4.45
C TYR A 76 -17.97 -20.31 3.44
N ARG A 77 -18.43 -20.37 2.19
CA ARG A 77 -17.70 -20.93 1.05
C ARG A 77 -17.79 -19.98 -0.13
N LEU A 78 -16.72 -19.89 -0.93
CA LEU A 78 -16.78 -19.15 -2.20
C LEU A 78 -17.70 -19.82 -3.22
N THR A 79 -18.57 -19.03 -3.83
CA THR A 79 -19.30 -19.41 -5.04
C THR A 79 -18.39 -19.32 -6.27
N ALA A 80 -18.89 -19.73 -7.44
CA ALA A 80 -18.19 -19.48 -8.70
C ALA A 80 -18.01 -17.96 -8.96
N ALA A 81 -19.03 -17.15 -8.66
CA ALA A 81 -18.94 -15.70 -8.77
C ALA A 81 -17.92 -15.12 -7.79
N GLY A 82 -17.83 -15.64 -6.56
CA GLY A 82 -16.81 -15.26 -5.59
C GLY A 82 -15.38 -15.53 -6.06
N ARG A 83 -15.15 -16.68 -6.72
CA ARG A 83 -13.84 -17.00 -7.32
C ARG A 83 -13.48 -16.07 -8.47
N ALA A 84 -14.42 -15.80 -9.38
CA ALA A 84 -14.20 -14.85 -10.47
C ALA A 84 -13.93 -13.42 -9.94
N ALA A 85 -14.66 -13.01 -8.90
CA ALA A 85 -14.45 -11.72 -8.24
C ALA A 85 -13.07 -11.64 -7.58
N LEU A 86 -12.58 -12.71 -6.96
CA LEU A 86 -11.24 -12.78 -6.38
C LEU A 86 -10.16 -12.58 -7.46
N GLU A 87 -10.27 -13.28 -8.59
CA GLU A 87 -9.32 -13.14 -9.70
C GLU A 87 -9.26 -11.70 -10.21
N GLY A 88 -10.43 -11.10 -10.48
CA GLY A 88 -10.54 -9.71 -10.94
C GLY A 88 -9.98 -8.70 -9.93
N GLN A 89 -10.40 -8.78 -8.67
CA GLN A 89 -9.94 -7.86 -7.62
C GLN A 89 -8.45 -8.03 -7.33
N THR A 90 -7.90 -9.24 -7.45
CA THR A 90 -6.46 -9.48 -7.28
C THR A 90 -5.67 -8.81 -8.41
N ALA A 91 -6.14 -8.90 -9.65
CA ALA A 91 -5.51 -8.24 -10.78
C ALA A 91 -5.55 -6.71 -10.62
N GLU A 92 -6.70 -6.16 -10.27
CA GLU A 92 -6.89 -4.73 -10.01
C GLU A 92 -5.99 -4.23 -8.88
N TRP A 93 -5.95 -4.94 -7.75
CA TRP A 93 -5.09 -4.60 -6.62
C TRP A 93 -3.62 -4.57 -7.01
N ARG A 94 -3.13 -5.58 -7.73
CA ARG A 94 -1.72 -5.64 -8.16
C ARG A 94 -1.37 -4.47 -9.05
N ALA A 95 -2.23 -4.14 -10.03
CA ALA A 95 -2.02 -3.02 -10.92
C ALA A 95 -2.00 -1.68 -10.14
N PHE A 96 -2.95 -1.49 -9.23
CA PHE A 96 -3.02 -0.29 -8.40
C PHE A 96 -1.80 -0.15 -7.48
N ALA A 97 -1.45 -1.20 -6.74
CA ALA A 97 -0.31 -1.19 -5.83
C ALA A 97 1.00 -0.88 -6.57
N GLN A 98 1.24 -1.51 -7.72
CA GLN A 98 2.41 -1.22 -8.56
C GLN A 98 2.47 0.25 -9.01
N ALA A 99 1.34 0.82 -9.43
CA ALA A 99 1.29 2.22 -9.85
C ALA A 99 1.58 3.18 -8.69
N VAL A 100 1.03 2.91 -7.50
CA VAL A 100 1.29 3.70 -6.28
C VAL A 100 2.76 3.58 -5.86
N ASP A 101 3.30 2.36 -5.81
CA ASP A 101 4.69 2.10 -5.43
C ASP A 101 5.66 2.84 -6.38
N ALA A 102 5.39 2.83 -7.69
CA ALA A 102 6.20 3.54 -8.67
C ALA A 102 6.16 5.07 -8.47
N LEU A 103 5.00 5.64 -8.16
CA LEU A 103 4.86 7.08 -7.91
C LEU A 103 5.58 7.50 -6.62
N VAL A 104 5.43 6.71 -5.55
CA VAL A 104 6.05 7.01 -4.25
C VAL A 104 7.57 6.82 -4.31
N ALA A 105 8.08 5.80 -5.02
CA ALA A 105 9.52 5.60 -5.19
C ALA A 105 10.21 6.80 -5.89
N ASN A 106 9.51 7.47 -6.80
CA ASN A 106 10.00 8.63 -7.54
C ASN A 106 9.94 9.96 -6.76
N THR A 107 9.55 9.94 -5.47
CA THR A 107 9.52 11.15 -4.62
C THR A 107 10.84 11.46 -3.93
N ALA A 108 11.87 10.61 -4.05
CA ALA A 108 13.21 10.95 -3.62
C ALA A 108 13.70 12.17 -4.42
N PRO A 109 14.18 13.25 -3.78
CA PRO A 109 14.65 14.42 -4.50
C PRO A 109 15.80 13.99 -5.41
N ASN A 110 15.70 14.38 -6.69
CA ASN A 110 16.75 14.22 -7.68
C ASN A 110 17.96 15.07 -7.27
N SER A 111 18.78 14.55 -6.34
CA SER A 111 19.97 15.22 -5.83
C SER A 111 21.05 15.45 -6.89
N ASP A 112 20.91 14.87 -8.08
CA ASP A 112 21.88 14.99 -9.16
C ASP A 112 21.60 16.15 -10.14
N ALA A 113 20.46 16.85 -10.03
CA ALA A 113 20.12 17.95 -10.94
C ALA A 113 20.67 19.33 -10.53
N ILE A 114 21.35 19.44 -9.38
CA ILE A 114 21.86 20.73 -8.85
C ILE A 114 23.40 20.84 -8.88
N ALA A 115 24.09 19.93 -9.58
CA ALA A 115 25.55 19.93 -9.72
C ALA A 115 26.06 20.16 -11.16
N ALA A 116 25.24 20.73 -12.05
CA ALA A 116 25.63 21.11 -13.42
C ALA A 116 25.42 22.61 -13.64
N GLY A 117 26.22 23.44 -12.97
CA GLY A 117 26.08 24.89 -13.07
C GLY A 117 27.20 25.67 -12.40
N ALA A 118 28.46 25.27 -12.59
CA ALA A 118 29.61 26.11 -12.26
C ALA A 118 30.63 26.08 -13.40
N PRO A 119 30.89 27.22 -14.07
CA PRO A 119 32.15 27.41 -14.78
C PRO A 119 33.06 28.35 -13.97
N ALA A 120 34.16 27.73 -13.52
CA ALA A 120 35.54 28.22 -13.50
C ALA A 120 35.85 29.67 -13.07
N GLU A 121 36.40 29.80 -11.86
CA GLU A 121 37.45 30.79 -11.55
C GLU A 121 38.66 30.60 -12.50
N PRO A 122 39.24 31.68 -13.04
CA PRO A 122 40.65 31.66 -13.42
C PRO A 122 41.50 32.25 -12.29
N ALA A 123 42.42 31.43 -11.82
CA ALA A 123 43.46 31.75 -10.86
C ALA A 123 44.36 32.92 -11.31
N ALA A 124 44.89 33.61 -10.31
CA ALA A 124 45.70 34.81 -10.34
C ALA A 124 46.90 34.81 -11.30
N LEU A 125 47.22 35.99 -11.83
CA LEU A 125 48.59 36.39 -12.16
C LEU A 125 48.92 37.66 -11.37
N THR A 126 49.61 37.47 -10.26
CA THR A 126 50.44 38.52 -9.65
C THR A 126 51.71 38.61 -10.49
N ASP A 127 51.96 39.76 -11.10
CA ASP A 127 53.32 40.17 -11.43
C ASP A 127 53.60 41.52 -10.74
N GLN A 128 54.61 41.49 -9.88
CA GLN A 128 55.11 42.60 -9.10
C GLN A 128 56.44 42.98 -9.73
N SER A 129 56.49 44.14 -10.40
CA SER A 129 57.68 44.89 -10.81
C SER A 129 57.20 46.20 -11.43
N ALA A 130 57.79 47.37 -11.30
CA ALA A 130 58.74 48.00 -10.40
C ALA A 130 58.69 49.49 -10.82
N ASP A 131 59.06 50.41 -9.91
CA ASP A 131 59.64 51.74 -10.18
C ASP A 131 59.33 52.51 -11.48
N ALA A 132 58.78 53.73 -11.35
CA ALA A 132 59.51 54.98 -11.66
C ALA A 132 58.61 56.23 -11.74
N GLN A 133 59.10 57.31 -11.11
CA GLN A 133 58.94 58.75 -11.41
C GLN A 133 57.54 59.36 -11.64
N ARG A 134 57.05 60.29 -10.79
CA ARG A 134 57.32 61.75 -10.69
C ARG A 134 56.78 62.63 -11.83
N GLY A 135 56.02 63.66 -11.41
CA GLY A 135 55.81 64.97 -12.09
C GLY A 135 54.82 64.93 -13.26
N ALA A 136 54.20 66.01 -13.73
CA ALA A 136 53.95 67.39 -13.32
C ALA A 136 53.08 67.98 -14.46
N GLU A 137 52.22 68.96 -14.16
CA GLU A 137 51.77 70.04 -15.06
C GLU A 137 51.17 69.71 -16.45
N GLN A 138 49.85 69.94 -16.60
CA GLN A 138 49.28 71.06 -17.37
C GLN A 138 47.75 71.08 -17.26
#